data_AF-A0AAN7Q3K9-F1
#
_entry.id   AF-A0AAN7Q3K9-F1
#
_cell.length_a   1.000
_cell.length_b   1.000
_cell.length_c   1.000
_cell.angle_alpha   90.00
_cell.angle_beta   90.00
_cell.angle_gamma   90.00
#
_symmetry.space_group_name_H-M   'P 1'
#
loop_
_entity.id
_entity.type
_entity.pdbx_description
1 polymer ?
#
loop_
_entity_poly.entity_id
_entity_poly.type
_entity_poly.pdbx_seq_one_letter_code
_entity_poly.pdbx_strand_id
1 'polypeptide(L)'
;MFKILCLTAIFAVLVPKTHSYKNNFGKCAQVDSQPHFDMKKMLGHWYVIEATSTNKKCLTYTLTEELGHSGHYLLTETFRPSSFRKFFGARSDIHRSGLLETNPNNLGTMLYKQPSEIWRYTFTVLKTDYNNYAVIYSCKKIALGMHRWSGIILSRTPIIKPEIIQKAKAELIDNNIDTSSLSVIDHTYCRRIVIPNPSLDEVLDDIFSTNTNGTKTPDLAFEKKINSIFKKPEPPILNDKEIVEMINPEEEPVNTNKTAKMVMAKPQFIPF
;
A
#
# COMPACT_ATOMS: atom_id res chain seq x y z
N MET A 1 -61.62 20.33 -0.20
CA MET A 1 -60.59 19.52 0.49
C MET A 1 -60.01 18.46 -0.45
N PHE A 2 -59.35 18.85 -1.56
CA PHE A 2 -58.78 17.88 -2.53
C PHE A 2 -57.50 18.39 -3.23
N LYS A 3 -56.78 19.34 -2.61
CA LYS A 3 -55.52 19.89 -3.18
C LYS A 3 -54.29 19.78 -2.26
N ILE A 4 -54.45 19.29 -1.03
CA ILE A 4 -53.34 19.16 -0.06
C ILE A 4 -52.73 17.74 -0.08
N LEU A 5 -53.31 16.79 -0.82
CA LEU A 5 -52.85 15.39 -0.83
C LEU A 5 -51.73 15.08 -1.83
N CYS A 6 -51.32 16.02 -2.70
CA CYS A 6 -50.30 15.77 -3.73
C CYS A 6 -48.89 16.22 -3.35
N LEU A 7 -48.71 17.02 -2.29
CA LEU A 7 -47.40 17.57 -1.93
C LEU A 7 -46.56 16.65 -1.03
N THR A 8 -47.15 15.60 -0.45
CA THR A 8 -46.41 14.61 0.35
C THR A 8 -45.75 13.50 -0.48
N ALA A 9 -46.06 13.40 -1.79
CA ALA A 9 -45.51 12.38 -2.67
C ALA A 9 -44.19 12.77 -3.36
N ILE A 10 -43.77 14.03 -3.29
CA ILE A 10 -42.58 14.53 -4.03
C ILE A 10 -41.32 14.56 -3.15
N PHE A 11 -41.43 14.40 -1.82
CA PHE A 11 -40.27 14.50 -0.91
C PHE A 11 -39.52 13.17 -0.66
N ALA A 12 -39.82 12.10 -1.41
CA ALA A 12 -39.29 10.76 -1.13
C ALA A 12 -38.11 10.31 -2.02
N VAL A 13 -37.56 11.15 -2.90
CA VAL A 13 -36.50 10.70 -3.83
C VAL A 13 -35.35 11.71 -3.94
N LEU A 14 -34.64 11.93 -2.83
CA LEU A 14 -33.24 12.34 -2.87
C LEU A 14 -32.51 11.71 -1.69
N VAL A 15 -32.40 10.37 -1.73
CA VAL A 15 -31.43 9.66 -0.91
C VAL A 15 -30.07 9.87 -1.59
N PRO A 16 -29.11 10.61 -1.00
CA PRO A 16 -27.77 10.65 -1.54
C PRO A 16 -27.25 9.21 -1.60
N LYS A 17 -26.72 8.80 -2.76
CA LYS A 17 -25.95 7.56 -2.91
C LYS A 17 -24.70 7.68 -2.05
N THR A 18 -24.83 7.45 -0.75
CA THR A 18 -23.71 7.15 0.10
C THR A 18 -23.12 5.84 -0.40
N HIS A 19 -21.80 5.76 -0.51
CA HIS A 19 -21.13 4.52 -0.86
C HIS A 19 -21.46 3.49 0.21
N SER A 20 -22.49 2.70 -0.04
CA SER A 20 -22.89 1.61 0.84
C SER A 20 -21.86 0.50 0.68
N TYR A 21 -21.25 0.11 1.80
CA TYR A 21 -20.52 -1.14 1.86
C TYR A 21 -21.50 -2.27 1.50
N LYS A 22 -21.14 -3.16 0.56
CA LYS A 22 -21.99 -4.31 0.19
C LYS A 22 -22.22 -5.16 1.46
N ASN A 23 -23.41 -5.06 2.05
CA ASN A 23 -23.90 -6.02 3.03
C ASN A 23 -24.51 -7.19 2.26
N ASN A 24 -23.78 -8.30 2.16
CA ASN A 24 -24.33 -9.53 1.59
C ASN A 24 -25.13 -10.25 2.69
N PHE A 25 -26.35 -10.70 2.36
CA PHE A 25 -27.09 -11.63 3.21
C PHE A 25 -26.42 -13.02 3.13
N GLY A 26 -26.15 -13.65 4.28
CA GLY A 26 -25.48 -14.96 4.34
C GLY A 26 -24.40 -15.04 5.43
N LYS A 27 -23.62 -16.12 5.44
CA LYS A 27 -22.44 -16.26 6.32
C LYS A 27 -21.18 -15.86 5.55
N CYS A 28 -20.12 -15.47 6.25
CA CYS A 28 -18.78 -15.38 5.67
C CYS A 28 -18.48 -16.68 4.90
N ALA A 29 -17.82 -16.56 3.74
CA ALA A 29 -17.36 -17.72 2.99
C ALA A 29 -16.52 -18.62 3.92
N GLN A 30 -16.75 -19.93 3.82
CA GLN A 30 -15.86 -20.91 4.44
C GLN A 30 -14.68 -21.07 3.50
N VAL A 31 -13.51 -20.68 3.97
CA VAL A 31 -12.28 -20.67 3.18
C VAL A 31 -11.18 -21.34 3.98
N ASP A 32 -10.35 -22.09 3.28
CA ASP A 32 -9.14 -22.65 3.86
C ASP A 32 -7.98 -21.67 3.69
N SER A 33 -7.08 -21.69 4.65
CA SER A 33 -5.85 -20.91 4.56
C SER A 33 -4.80 -21.65 3.73
N GLN A 34 -3.77 -20.92 3.33
CA GLN A 34 -2.59 -21.45 2.67
C GLN A 34 -2.04 -22.65 3.45
N PRO A 35 -1.91 -23.83 2.81
CA PRO A 35 -1.32 -25.00 3.46
C PRO A 35 0.11 -24.72 3.93
N HIS A 36 0.45 -25.23 5.11
CA HIS A 36 1.77 -25.06 5.75
C HIS A 36 2.20 -23.58 5.82
N PHE A 37 1.24 -22.71 6.15
CA PHE A 37 1.47 -21.28 6.25
C PHE A 37 2.55 -20.95 7.29
N ASP A 38 3.50 -20.10 6.90
CA ASP A 38 4.57 -19.58 7.75
C ASP A 38 4.41 -18.07 7.93
N MET A 39 3.97 -17.66 9.12
CA MET A 39 3.72 -16.26 9.42
C MET A 39 5.00 -15.41 9.39
N LYS A 40 6.16 -15.98 9.72
CA LYS A 40 7.43 -15.24 9.72
C LYS A 40 7.81 -14.78 8.31
N LYS A 41 7.51 -15.60 7.30
CA LYS A 41 7.75 -15.26 5.89
C LYS A 41 6.78 -14.21 5.34
N MET A 42 5.63 -14.01 5.99
CA MET A 42 4.67 -12.97 5.62
C MET A 42 5.01 -11.59 6.19
N LEU A 43 5.95 -11.49 7.13
CA LEU A 43 6.36 -10.22 7.71
C LEU A 43 6.94 -9.25 6.67
N GLY A 44 7.01 -7.98 7.06
CA GLY A 44 7.52 -6.88 6.25
C GLY A 44 6.44 -6.16 5.47
N HIS A 45 6.88 -5.47 4.42
CA HIS A 45 6.06 -4.55 3.65
C HIS A 45 5.35 -5.24 2.48
N TRP A 46 4.11 -4.81 2.23
CA TRP A 46 3.24 -5.27 1.15
C TRP A 46 2.45 -4.09 0.58
N TYR A 47 2.43 -3.99 -0.75
CA TYR A 47 1.52 -3.12 -1.48
C TYR A 47 0.18 -3.82 -1.64
N VAL A 48 -0.92 -3.12 -1.35
CA VAL A 48 -2.25 -3.61 -1.73
C VAL A 48 -2.49 -3.21 -3.18
N ILE A 49 -2.66 -4.19 -4.06
CA ILE A 49 -2.83 -3.99 -5.52
C ILE A 49 -4.29 -3.84 -5.87
N GLU A 50 -5.13 -4.73 -5.36
CA GLU A 50 -6.58 -4.65 -5.48
C GLU A 50 -7.25 -5.00 -4.16
N ALA A 51 -8.33 -4.31 -3.82
CA ALA A 51 -9.14 -4.65 -2.66
C ALA A 51 -10.61 -4.31 -2.89
N THR A 52 -11.49 -4.99 -2.17
CA THR A 52 -12.94 -4.85 -2.32
C THR A 52 -13.41 -3.44 -1.94
N SER A 53 -14.03 -2.74 -2.88
CA SER A 53 -14.80 -1.49 -2.68
C SER A 53 -14.11 -0.45 -1.79
N THR A 54 -12.87 -0.10 -2.12
CA THR A 54 -12.07 0.88 -1.37
C THR A 54 -11.84 2.17 -2.16
N ASN A 55 -11.82 3.29 -1.46
CA ASN A 55 -11.49 4.63 -1.99
C ASN A 55 -10.10 5.11 -1.52
N LYS A 56 -9.25 4.17 -1.10
CA LYS A 56 -7.89 4.44 -0.62
C LYS A 56 -6.89 4.42 -1.79
N LYS A 57 -5.94 5.36 -1.78
CA LYS A 57 -4.73 5.39 -2.61
C LYS A 57 -3.51 5.06 -1.74
N CYS A 58 -2.39 4.68 -2.36
CA CYS A 58 -1.15 4.40 -1.64
C CYS A 58 -1.33 3.40 -0.49
N LEU A 59 -2.24 2.42 -0.65
CA LEU A 59 -2.59 1.50 0.43
C LEU A 59 -1.51 0.42 0.55
N THR A 60 -0.86 0.36 1.70
CA THR A 60 0.18 -0.62 2.01
C THR A 60 -0.05 -1.25 3.37
N TYR A 61 0.36 -2.50 3.52
CA TYR A 61 0.36 -3.27 4.76
C TYR A 61 1.80 -3.53 5.21
N THR A 62 2.12 -3.18 6.45
CA THR A 62 3.37 -3.56 7.10
C THR A 62 3.05 -4.49 8.25
N LEU A 63 3.59 -5.71 8.19
CA LEU A 63 3.41 -6.76 9.18
C LEU A 63 4.69 -6.90 10.02
N THR A 64 4.57 -6.78 11.34
CA THR A 64 5.68 -6.96 12.28
C THR A 64 5.28 -7.89 13.43
N GLU A 65 6.25 -8.51 14.09
CA GLU A 65 6.01 -9.26 15.32
C GLU A 65 5.76 -8.30 16.50
N GLU A 66 4.84 -8.66 17.40
CA GLU A 66 4.64 -7.92 18.64
C GLU A 66 5.71 -8.32 19.67
N LEU A 67 6.41 -7.32 20.22
CA LEU A 67 7.47 -7.59 21.19
C LEU A 67 6.92 -8.28 22.45
N GLY A 68 7.56 -9.38 22.84
CA GLY A 68 7.24 -10.12 24.06
C GLY A 68 5.98 -10.99 24.00
N HIS A 69 5.30 -11.08 22.84
CA HIS A 69 4.07 -11.85 22.69
C HIS A 69 4.15 -12.78 21.48
N SER A 70 4.45 -14.06 21.73
CA SER A 70 4.50 -15.07 20.66
C SER A 70 3.11 -15.27 20.04
N GLY A 71 3.04 -15.34 18.70
CA GLY A 71 1.78 -15.51 17.95
C GLY A 71 0.97 -14.23 17.79
N HIS A 72 1.51 -13.09 18.23
CA HIS A 72 0.92 -11.78 18.05
C HIS A 72 1.73 -10.95 17.06
N TYR A 73 1.02 -10.31 16.13
CA TYR A 73 1.60 -9.52 15.06
C TYR A 73 0.87 -8.19 14.92
N LEU A 74 1.57 -7.15 14.50
CA LEU A 74 0.99 -5.84 14.22
C LEU A 74 0.82 -5.69 12.72
N LEU A 75 -0.42 -5.45 12.28
CA LEU A 75 -0.73 -5.02 10.92
C LEU A 75 -0.92 -3.51 10.92
N THR A 76 0.03 -2.80 10.30
CA THR A 76 -0.05 -1.36 10.08
C THR A 76 -0.47 -1.09 8.64
N GLU A 77 -1.66 -0.52 8.48
CA GLU A 77 -2.15 -0.02 7.22
C GLU A 77 -1.74 1.45 7.04
N THR A 78 -1.10 1.77 5.93
CA THR A 78 -0.83 3.15 5.51
C THR A 78 -1.62 3.44 4.25
N PHE A 79 -2.35 4.56 4.19
CA PHE A 79 -3.13 4.92 3.01
C PHE A 79 -3.47 6.40 2.93
N ARG A 80 -3.87 6.83 1.74
CA ARG A 80 -4.38 8.18 1.49
C ARG A 80 -5.84 8.11 1.04
N PRO A 81 -6.79 8.79 1.72
CA PRO A 81 -8.17 8.85 1.23
C PRO A 81 -8.24 9.57 -0.12
N SER A 82 -8.92 9.00 -1.11
CA SER A 82 -9.05 9.62 -2.44
C SER A 82 -9.82 10.96 -2.40
N SER A 83 -10.68 11.15 -1.40
CA SER A 83 -11.49 12.37 -1.22
C SER A 83 -10.82 13.43 -0.34
N PHE A 84 -9.59 13.21 0.15
CA PHE A 84 -8.90 14.20 0.96
C PHE A 84 -8.48 15.37 0.06
N ARG A 85 -9.34 16.39 0.04
CA ARG A 85 -9.21 17.62 -0.74
C ARG A 85 -7.85 18.25 -0.41
N LYS A 86 -7.15 18.72 -1.45
CA LYS A 86 -5.88 19.51 -1.45
C LYS A 86 -5.90 20.79 -0.57
N PHE A 87 -6.90 20.96 0.30
CA PHE A 87 -7.27 22.21 0.95
C PHE A 87 -6.22 22.72 1.95
N PHE A 88 -5.43 21.83 2.56
CA PHE A 88 -4.38 22.20 3.51
C PHE A 88 -2.96 22.02 2.97
N GLY A 89 -2.77 21.74 1.67
CA GLY A 89 -1.44 21.52 1.08
C GLY A 89 -0.70 20.25 1.57
N ALA A 90 -1.10 19.68 2.71
CA ALA A 90 -0.55 18.44 3.25
C ALA A 90 -1.27 17.21 2.66
N ARG A 91 -0.56 16.46 1.80
CA ARG A 91 -0.93 15.07 1.48
C ARG A 91 -0.48 14.20 2.65
N SER A 92 -1.26 14.15 3.72
CA SER A 92 -0.94 13.31 4.87
C SER A 92 -1.44 11.90 4.64
N ASP A 93 -0.51 10.94 4.66
CA ASP A 93 -0.86 9.54 4.68
C ASP A 93 -1.36 9.17 6.10
N ILE A 94 -2.40 8.36 6.17
CA ILE A 94 -3.02 7.90 7.41
C ILE A 94 -2.42 6.55 7.77
N HIS A 95 -2.00 6.40 9.02
CA HIS A 95 -1.49 5.15 9.57
C HIS A 95 -2.51 4.57 10.56
N ARG A 96 -2.83 3.28 10.40
CA ARG A 96 -3.77 2.56 11.25
C ARG A 96 -3.20 1.19 11.58
N SER A 97 -2.91 0.96 12.85
CA SER A 97 -2.34 -0.31 13.32
C SER A 97 -3.35 -1.10 14.13
N GLY A 98 -3.42 -2.40 13.87
CA GLY A 98 -4.20 -3.35 14.66
C GLY A 98 -3.45 -4.65 14.90
N LEU A 99 -3.92 -5.41 15.87
CA LEU A 99 -3.33 -6.67 16.30
C LEU A 99 -3.89 -7.83 15.45
N LEU A 100 -3.00 -8.67 14.94
CA LEU A 100 -3.28 -9.98 14.36
C LEU A 100 -2.84 -11.05 15.35
N GLU A 101 -3.80 -11.83 15.83
CA GLU A 101 -3.55 -12.96 16.73
C GLU A 101 -3.70 -14.26 15.95
N THR A 102 -2.65 -15.09 15.92
CA THR A 102 -2.67 -16.36 15.21
C THR A 102 -3.53 -17.39 15.94
N ASN A 103 -4.24 -18.21 15.17
CA ASN A 103 -4.89 -19.41 15.70
C ASN A 103 -3.85 -20.54 15.79
N PRO A 104 -3.60 -21.15 16.96
CA PRO A 104 -2.64 -22.25 17.11
C PRO A 104 -2.88 -23.45 16.18
N ASN A 105 -4.14 -23.70 15.82
CA ASN A 105 -4.53 -24.80 14.94
C ASN A 105 -4.46 -24.43 13.45
N ASN A 106 -4.41 -23.14 13.13
CA ASN A 106 -4.35 -22.64 11.76
C ASN A 106 -3.66 -21.27 11.72
N LEU A 107 -2.34 -21.27 11.56
CA LEU A 107 -1.53 -20.04 11.54
C LEU A 107 -1.89 -19.10 10.38
N GLY A 108 -2.47 -19.62 9.29
CA GLY A 108 -2.89 -18.83 8.14
C GLY A 108 -4.22 -18.10 8.32
N THR A 109 -4.95 -18.39 9.41
CA THR A 109 -6.19 -17.72 9.80
C THR A 109 -5.99 -16.99 11.12
N MET A 110 -5.89 -15.67 11.03
CA MET A 110 -5.68 -14.79 12.17
C MET A 110 -6.96 -14.04 12.55
N LEU A 111 -7.00 -13.61 13.81
CA LEU A 111 -8.03 -12.72 14.32
C LEU A 111 -7.49 -11.29 14.35
N TYR A 112 -8.03 -10.42 13.51
CA TYR A 112 -7.69 -9.01 13.48
C TYR A 112 -8.53 -8.21 14.48
N LYS A 113 -7.84 -7.50 15.38
CA LYS A 113 -8.41 -6.63 16.42
C LYS A 113 -7.91 -5.21 16.21
N GLN A 114 -8.83 -4.30 15.89
CA GLN A 114 -8.53 -2.87 15.84
C GLN A 114 -8.70 -2.28 17.24
N PRO A 115 -7.73 -1.54 17.81
CA PRO A 115 -7.85 -0.98 19.17
C PRO A 115 -9.08 -0.07 19.35
N SER A 116 -9.45 0.67 18.32
CA SER A 116 -10.59 1.59 18.32
C SER A 116 -11.93 0.95 17.96
N GLU A 117 -11.97 -0.35 17.67
CA GLU A 117 -13.20 -1.06 17.33
C GLU A 117 -13.45 -2.23 18.28
N ILE A 118 -14.69 -2.36 18.75
CA ILE A 118 -15.13 -3.50 19.55
C ILE A 118 -15.15 -4.79 18.70
N TRP A 119 -15.18 -4.64 17.38
CA TRP A 119 -15.41 -5.73 16.44
C TRP A 119 -14.12 -6.39 15.97
N ARG A 120 -14.22 -7.69 15.73
CA ARG A 120 -13.12 -8.53 15.26
C ARG A 120 -13.38 -9.03 13.85
N TYR A 121 -12.32 -9.17 13.08
CA TYR A 121 -12.36 -9.65 11.70
C TYR A 121 -11.50 -10.91 11.61
N THR A 122 -11.93 -11.90 10.82
CA THR A 122 -10.99 -12.93 10.37
C THR A 122 -10.07 -12.30 9.33
N PHE A 123 -8.81 -12.71 9.32
CA PHE A 123 -7.80 -12.35 8.34
C PHE A 123 -7.15 -13.65 7.89
N THR A 124 -7.56 -14.14 6.73
CA THR A 124 -7.14 -15.45 6.22
C THR A 124 -6.26 -15.25 5.00
N VAL A 125 -5.03 -15.77 5.04
CA VAL A 125 -4.18 -15.83 3.85
C VAL A 125 -4.58 -17.07 3.07
N LEU A 126 -5.30 -16.89 1.96
CA LEU A 126 -5.77 -17.99 1.11
C LEU A 126 -4.59 -18.61 0.34
N LYS A 127 -3.76 -17.75 -0.25
CA LYS A 127 -2.61 -18.14 -1.06
C LYS A 127 -1.49 -17.13 -0.93
N THR A 128 -0.25 -17.60 -0.88
CA THR A 128 0.92 -16.73 -0.95
C THR A 128 2.14 -17.51 -1.42
N ASP A 129 3.04 -16.84 -2.14
CA ASP A 129 4.40 -17.32 -2.37
C ASP A 129 5.44 -16.58 -1.51
N TYR A 130 4.97 -15.75 -0.58
CA TYR A 130 5.71 -14.92 0.38
C TYR A 130 6.56 -13.79 -0.23
N ASN A 131 7.03 -13.98 -1.46
CA ASN A 131 8.04 -13.13 -2.09
C ASN A 131 7.48 -12.24 -3.20
N ASN A 132 6.32 -12.55 -3.78
CA ASN A 132 5.78 -11.78 -4.90
C ASN A 132 4.34 -11.34 -4.66
N TYR A 133 3.47 -12.24 -4.20
CA TYR A 133 2.05 -11.95 -4.00
C TYR A 133 1.43 -12.73 -2.85
N ALA A 134 0.34 -12.19 -2.33
CA ALA A 134 -0.53 -12.88 -1.39
C ALA A 134 -1.99 -12.53 -1.66
N VAL A 135 -2.89 -13.47 -1.39
CA VAL A 135 -4.33 -13.32 -1.49
C VAL A 135 -4.92 -13.48 -0.10
N ILE A 136 -5.65 -12.45 0.35
CA ILE A 136 -6.25 -12.42 1.67
C ILE A 136 -7.76 -12.30 1.52
N TYR A 137 -8.44 -13.07 2.37
CA TYR A 137 -9.85 -12.88 2.66
C TYR A 137 -10.01 -12.39 4.09
N SER A 138 -10.69 -11.25 4.26
CA SER A 138 -11.10 -10.77 5.57
C SER A 138 -12.61 -10.74 5.68
N CYS A 139 -13.15 -11.20 6.81
CA CYS A 139 -14.59 -11.15 7.06
C CYS A 139 -14.93 -10.81 8.50
N LYS A 140 -15.97 -10.02 8.69
CA LYS A 140 -16.61 -9.72 9.96
C LYS A 140 -18.06 -10.13 9.91
N LYS A 141 -18.47 -10.93 10.89
CA LYS A 141 -19.87 -11.20 11.17
C LYS A 141 -20.46 -9.97 11.88
N ILE A 142 -21.57 -9.47 11.36
CA ILE A 142 -22.36 -8.38 11.94
C ILE A 142 -23.61 -9.01 12.58
N ALA A 143 -24.28 -8.29 13.46
CA ALA A 143 -25.56 -8.71 14.02
C ALA A 143 -26.59 -9.01 12.92
N LEU A 144 -27.61 -9.82 13.27
CA LEU A 144 -28.74 -10.17 12.40
C LEU A 144 -28.34 -10.92 11.10
N GLY A 145 -27.29 -11.73 11.16
CA GLY A 145 -26.88 -12.58 10.03
C GLY A 145 -26.30 -11.81 8.84
N MET A 146 -25.99 -10.52 9.02
CA MET A 146 -25.22 -9.75 8.05
C MET A 146 -23.74 -10.03 8.22
N HIS A 147 -22.96 -9.85 7.17
CA HIS A 147 -21.51 -9.89 7.24
C HIS A 147 -20.92 -8.85 6.30
N ARG A 148 -19.70 -8.44 6.61
CA ARG A 148 -18.87 -7.58 5.78
C ARG A 148 -17.58 -8.29 5.49
N TRP A 149 -17.18 -8.32 4.23
CA TRP A 149 -15.98 -9.02 3.81
C TRP A 149 -15.14 -8.15 2.86
N SER A 150 -13.90 -8.55 2.65
CA SER A 150 -13.00 -7.99 1.64
C SER A 150 -12.08 -9.08 1.12
N GLY A 151 -12.05 -9.26 -0.20
CA GLY A 151 -10.91 -9.85 -0.90
C GLY A 151 -9.83 -8.80 -1.11
N ILE A 152 -8.58 -9.17 -0.87
CA ILE A 152 -7.41 -8.27 -0.92
C ILE A 152 -6.27 -9.01 -1.63
N ILE A 153 -5.69 -8.38 -2.64
CA ILE A 153 -4.53 -8.87 -3.38
C ILE A 153 -3.34 -8.02 -3.00
N LEU A 154 -2.30 -8.65 -2.46
CA LEU A 154 -1.05 -8.01 -2.07
C LEU A 154 0.08 -8.32 -3.06
N SER A 155 1.06 -7.44 -3.12
CA SER A 155 2.34 -7.70 -3.79
C SER A 155 3.52 -7.08 -3.03
N ARG A 156 4.70 -7.66 -3.19
CA ARG A 156 5.94 -7.05 -2.68
C ARG A 156 6.37 -5.82 -3.48
N THR A 157 5.86 -5.64 -4.69
CA THR A 157 6.14 -4.47 -5.55
C THR A 157 4.84 -3.74 -5.91
N PRO A 158 4.87 -2.42 -6.15
CA PRO A 158 3.66 -1.66 -6.51
C PRO A 158 3.18 -1.96 -7.93
N ILE A 159 4.04 -2.53 -8.77
CA ILE A 159 3.75 -2.94 -10.14
C ILE A 159 3.92 -4.46 -10.21
N ILE A 160 2.88 -5.15 -10.67
CA ILE A 160 2.84 -6.61 -10.76
C ILE A 160 2.32 -7.03 -12.15
N LYS A 161 2.78 -8.18 -12.64
CA LYS A 161 2.36 -8.72 -13.94
C LYS A 161 0.87 -9.06 -13.94
N PRO A 162 0.14 -8.79 -15.05
CA PRO A 162 -1.29 -9.10 -15.15
C PRO A 162 -1.63 -10.58 -14.89
N GLU A 163 -0.75 -11.50 -15.29
CA GLU A 163 -0.91 -12.95 -15.06
C GLU A 163 -1.02 -13.31 -13.57
N ILE A 164 -0.23 -12.65 -12.71
CA ILE A 164 -0.26 -12.91 -11.26
C ILE A 164 -1.55 -12.35 -10.66
N ILE A 165 -2.02 -11.19 -11.14
CA ILE A 165 -3.31 -10.62 -10.72
C ILE A 165 -4.45 -11.58 -11.10
N GLN A 166 -4.45 -12.11 -12.33
CA GLN A 166 -5.47 -13.05 -12.77
C GLN A 166 -5.46 -14.32 -11.93
N LYS A 167 -4.27 -14.87 -11.64
CA LYS A 167 -4.13 -16.02 -10.74
C LYS A 167 -4.65 -15.73 -9.33
N ALA A 168 -4.36 -14.55 -8.78
CA ALA A 168 -4.84 -14.14 -7.47
C ALA A 168 -6.37 -13.96 -7.44
N LYS A 169 -6.98 -13.46 -8.53
CA LYS A 169 -8.44 -13.38 -8.67
C LYS A 169 -9.09 -14.75 -8.81
N ALA A 170 -8.46 -15.68 -9.54
CA ALA A 170 -8.94 -17.06 -9.64
C ALA A 170 -9.04 -17.70 -8.25
N GLU A 171 -8.04 -17.52 -7.39
CA GLU A 171 -8.06 -18.01 -6.01
C GLU A 171 -9.27 -17.48 -5.20
N LEU A 172 -9.62 -16.19 -5.37
CA LEU A 172 -10.81 -15.62 -4.73
C LEU A 172 -12.09 -16.27 -5.27
N ILE A 173 -12.18 -16.47 -6.59
CA ILE A 173 -13.34 -17.08 -7.26
C ILE A 173 -13.53 -18.54 -6.82
N ASP A 174 -12.45 -19.32 -6.76
CA ASP A 174 -12.46 -20.72 -6.33
C ASP A 174 -12.95 -20.87 -4.88
N ASN A 175 -12.75 -19.83 -4.07
CA ASN A 175 -13.25 -19.72 -2.70
C ASN A 175 -14.63 -19.03 -2.59
N ASN A 176 -15.37 -18.89 -3.70
CA ASN A 176 -16.69 -18.25 -3.78
C ASN A 176 -16.70 -16.77 -3.33
N ILE A 177 -15.61 -16.04 -3.55
CA ILE A 177 -15.49 -14.62 -3.23
C ILE A 177 -15.65 -13.81 -4.52
N ASP A 178 -16.65 -12.92 -4.53
CA ASP A 178 -16.96 -12.05 -5.68
C ASP A 178 -15.80 -11.09 -6.00
N THR A 179 -15.24 -11.17 -7.20
CA THR A 179 -14.17 -10.28 -7.65
C THR A 179 -14.67 -9.04 -8.39
N SER A 180 -15.97 -8.95 -8.73
CA SER A 180 -16.54 -7.81 -9.48
C SER A 180 -16.46 -6.48 -8.74
N SER A 181 -16.27 -6.53 -7.43
CA SER A 181 -16.18 -5.37 -6.55
C SER A 181 -14.74 -5.02 -6.13
N LEU A 182 -13.74 -5.68 -6.72
CA LEU A 182 -12.34 -5.32 -6.54
C LEU A 182 -12.02 -4.01 -7.25
N SER A 183 -11.38 -3.09 -6.53
CA SER A 183 -10.87 -1.82 -7.05
C SER A 183 -9.35 -1.86 -7.07
N VAL A 184 -8.76 -1.42 -8.19
CA VAL A 184 -7.31 -1.21 -8.30
C VAL A 184 -6.89 -0.04 -7.41
N ILE A 185 -5.80 -0.24 -6.65
CA ILE A 185 -5.21 0.81 -5.82
C ILE A 185 -4.19 1.59 -6.63
N ASP A 186 -4.36 2.92 -6.67
CA ASP A 186 -3.43 3.83 -7.33
C ASP A 186 -2.18 4.07 -6.45
N HIS A 187 -1.02 3.66 -6.98
CA HIS A 187 0.31 3.84 -6.37
C HIS A 187 1.21 4.86 -7.10
N THR A 188 0.70 5.57 -8.12
CA THR A 188 1.51 6.38 -9.05
C THR A 188 2.20 7.58 -8.40
N TYR A 189 1.61 8.14 -7.33
CA TYR A 189 2.10 9.35 -6.64
C TYR A 189 2.15 9.17 -5.11
N CYS A 190 2.75 8.06 -4.68
CA CYS A 190 2.97 7.76 -3.27
C CYS A 190 4.36 8.21 -2.86
N ARG A 191 4.51 8.70 -1.62
CA ARG A 191 5.84 8.95 -1.07
C ARG A 191 6.54 7.60 -1.00
N ARG A 192 7.68 7.44 -1.65
CA ARG A 192 8.49 6.25 -1.43
C ARG A 192 8.96 6.31 0.01
N ILE A 193 8.50 5.38 0.84
CA ILE A 193 9.23 5.07 2.06
C ILE A 193 10.49 4.37 1.56
N VAL A 194 11.55 5.14 1.32
CA VAL A 194 12.90 4.58 1.35
C VAL A 194 13.07 4.23 2.81
N ILE A 195 12.88 2.96 3.17
CA ILE A 195 13.46 2.45 4.41
C ILE A 195 14.95 2.48 4.11
N PRO A 196 15.75 3.40 4.70
CA PRO A 196 17.18 3.22 4.64
C PRO A 196 17.38 1.88 5.35
N ASN A 197 17.93 0.91 4.65
CA ASN A 197 18.32 -0.34 5.24
C ASN A 197 19.80 -0.18 5.58
N PRO A 198 20.20 0.48 6.68
CA PRO A 198 21.56 0.29 7.14
C PRO A 198 21.59 -1.14 7.68
N SER A 199 22.44 -1.97 7.09
CA SER A 199 22.86 -3.21 7.75
C SER A 199 23.21 -2.87 9.19
N LEU A 200 22.63 -3.60 10.15
CA LEU A 200 22.85 -3.42 11.58
C LEU A 200 24.34 -3.44 11.95
N ASP A 201 25.15 -4.13 11.14
CA ASP A 201 26.60 -4.22 11.26
C ASP A 201 27.32 -2.89 10.95
N GLU A 202 26.80 -2.10 10.00
CA GLU A 202 27.37 -0.80 9.62
C GLU A 202 27.10 0.27 10.68
N VAL A 203 26.03 0.09 11.48
CA VAL A 203 25.71 0.97 12.62
C VAL A 203 26.49 0.58 13.87
N LEU A 204 26.79 -0.70 14.08
CA LEU A 204 27.49 -1.17 15.28
C LEU A 204 28.98 -0.84 15.26
N ASP A 205 29.63 -0.85 14.09
CA ASP A 205 31.04 -0.50 13.94
C ASP A 205 31.31 1.00 14.15
N ASP A 206 30.32 1.85 13.87
CA ASP A 206 30.42 3.31 14.06
C ASP A 206 30.10 3.76 15.51
N ILE A 207 29.56 2.86 16.34
CA ILE A 207 29.20 3.11 17.75
C ILE A 207 30.32 2.74 18.74
N PHE A 208 31.25 1.85 18.38
CA PHE A 208 32.29 1.39 19.29
C PHE A 208 33.70 1.38 18.67
N SER A 209 34.44 2.48 18.81
CA SER A 209 35.90 2.42 18.68
C SER A 209 36.50 1.84 19.96
N THR A 210 37.19 0.70 19.86
CA THR A 210 37.96 0.13 20.96
C THR A 210 39.25 0.93 21.16
N ASN A 211 39.36 1.66 22.28
CA ASN A 211 40.69 2.07 22.76
C ASN A 211 41.42 0.86 23.35
N THR A 212 42.75 0.84 23.25
CA THR A 212 43.64 -0.31 23.52
C THR A 212 43.58 -0.89 24.94
N ASN A 213 42.73 -0.37 25.84
CA ASN A 213 42.59 -0.85 27.22
C ASN A 213 41.15 -1.28 27.61
N GLY A 214 40.21 -1.45 26.67
CA GLY A 214 39.00 -2.25 26.90
C GLY A 214 37.88 -1.66 27.78
N THR A 215 37.83 -0.36 28.05
CA THR A 215 36.71 0.30 28.74
C THR A 215 35.85 1.13 27.78
N LYS A 216 34.52 0.89 27.78
CA LYS A 216 33.53 1.64 26.98
C LYS A 216 32.90 2.75 27.83
N THR A 217 33.07 4.01 27.44
CA THR A 217 32.31 5.16 27.96
C THR A 217 31.79 6.02 26.79
N PRO A 218 30.63 6.70 26.93
CA PRO A 218 30.08 7.53 25.85
C PRO A 218 30.97 8.77 25.63
N ASP A 219 31.42 8.97 24.40
CA ASP A 219 32.23 10.12 23.99
C ASP A 219 31.39 11.41 24.04
N LEU A 220 31.85 12.45 24.73
CA LEU A 220 31.19 13.76 24.77
C LEU A 220 31.07 14.42 23.38
N ALA A 221 31.88 14.00 22.40
CA ALA A 221 31.73 14.41 21.01
C ALA A 221 30.44 13.86 20.36
N PHE A 222 29.91 12.75 20.87
CA PHE A 222 28.69 12.10 20.39
C PHE A 222 27.43 12.92 20.69
N GLU A 223 27.24 13.40 21.92
CA GLU A 223 26.07 14.24 22.25
C GLU A 223 26.05 15.53 21.42
N LYS A 224 27.22 16.10 21.15
CA LYS A 224 27.36 17.31 20.34
C LYS A 224 27.04 17.05 18.85
N LYS A 225 27.36 15.86 18.34
CA LYS A 225 27.08 15.43 16.96
C LYS A 225 25.61 15.01 16.77
N ILE A 226 25.04 14.28 17.72
CA ILE A 226 23.60 13.96 17.78
C ILE A 226 22.77 15.24 17.79
N ASN A 227 23.10 16.19 18.67
CA ASN A 227 22.38 17.46 18.75
C ASN A 227 22.57 18.37 17.51
N SER A 228 23.65 18.19 16.73
CA SER A 228 23.83 18.91 15.46
C SER A 228 23.03 18.27 14.32
N ILE A 229 22.85 16.95 14.33
CA ILE A 229 21.99 16.21 13.40
C ILE A 229 20.53 16.60 13.60
N PHE A 230 20.05 16.70 14.85
CA PHE A 230 18.67 17.08 15.17
C PHE A 230 18.38 18.60 15.06
N LYS A 231 19.39 19.46 14.92
CA LYS A 231 19.23 20.91 14.73
C LYS A 231 19.37 21.39 13.28
N LYS A 232 19.67 20.51 12.32
CA LYS A 232 19.80 20.92 10.93
C LYS A 232 18.41 21.29 10.39
N PRO A 233 18.21 22.50 9.81
CA PRO A 233 16.93 22.82 9.20
C PRO A 233 16.63 21.83 8.08
N GLU A 234 15.34 21.48 7.96
CA GLU A 234 14.79 20.58 6.95
C GLU A 234 15.39 20.93 5.57
N PRO A 235 15.91 19.96 4.81
CA PRO A 235 16.50 20.26 3.51
C PRO A 235 15.45 20.93 2.61
N PRO A 236 15.84 21.91 1.78
CA PRO A 236 14.88 22.63 0.96
C PRO A 236 14.15 21.67 0.03
N ILE A 237 12.85 21.87 -0.10
CA ILE A 237 12.00 21.16 -1.06
C ILE A 237 12.45 21.58 -2.45
N LEU A 238 13.30 20.77 -3.09
CA LEU A 238 13.69 20.96 -4.49
C LEU A 238 12.44 20.86 -5.37
N ASN A 239 12.25 21.87 -6.22
CA ASN A 239 11.15 21.89 -7.18
C ASN A 239 11.53 21.13 -8.47
N ASP A 240 10.54 20.80 -9.28
CA ASP A 240 10.71 19.94 -10.47
C ASP A 240 11.71 20.49 -11.51
N LYS A 241 12.06 21.79 -11.49
CA LYS A 241 13.09 22.34 -12.38
C LYS A 241 14.51 21.95 -11.95
N GLU A 242 14.79 21.98 -10.65
CA GLU A 242 16.11 21.68 -10.11
C GLU A 242 16.44 20.18 -10.21
N ILE A 243 15.44 19.30 -10.21
CA ILE A 243 15.62 17.85 -10.40
C ILE A 243 15.89 17.50 -11.86
N VAL A 244 15.27 18.20 -12.82
CA VAL A 244 15.50 17.96 -14.26
C VAL A 244 16.91 18.38 -14.69
N GLU A 245 17.43 19.47 -14.13
CA GLU A 245 18.80 19.95 -14.39
C GLU A 245 19.88 18.98 -13.87
N MET A 246 19.60 18.23 -12.80
CA MET A 246 20.55 17.25 -12.24
C MET A 246 20.56 15.89 -12.96
N ILE A 247 19.49 15.55 -13.68
CA ILE A 247 19.36 14.23 -14.35
C ILE A 247 19.88 14.30 -15.80
N ASN A 248 19.94 15.47 -16.42
CA ASN A 248 20.43 15.67 -17.78
C ASN A 248 21.57 16.72 -17.82
N PRO A 249 22.84 16.32 -17.67
CA PRO A 249 23.94 17.20 -18.06
C PRO A 249 23.91 17.33 -19.59
N GLU A 250 23.97 18.57 -20.09
CA GLU A 250 23.91 18.98 -21.50
C GLU A 250 24.53 17.96 -22.48
N GLU A 251 23.72 17.43 -23.42
CA GLU A 251 24.28 16.94 -24.69
C GLU A 251 24.61 18.15 -25.56
N GLU A 252 25.90 18.33 -25.87
CA GLU A 252 26.38 19.30 -26.86
C GLU A 252 25.67 19.10 -28.21
N PRO A 253 25.25 20.16 -28.91
CA PRO A 253 24.66 20.03 -30.23
C PRO A 253 25.73 19.64 -31.28
N VAL A 254 25.55 18.47 -31.89
CA VAL A 254 26.30 18.04 -33.08
C VAL A 254 26.07 19.04 -34.21
N ASN A 255 27.14 19.76 -34.56
CA ASN A 255 27.21 20.72 -35.65
C ASN A 255 27.24 20.02 -37.01
N THR A 256 26.11 19.89 -37.68
CA THR A 256 26.05 19.54 -39.10
C THR A 256 25.83 20.78 -39.96
N ASN A 257 26.89 21.55 -40.20
CA ASN A 257 26.92 22.56 -41.27
C ASN A 257 28.33 22.73 -41.84
N LYS A 258 28.64 21.90 -42.86
CA LYS A 258 29.50 22.15 -44.04
C LYS A 258 29.61 20.79 -44.75
N THR A 259 28.94 20.55 -45.87
CA THR A 259 29.35 21.04 -47.18
C THR A 259 28.18 20.89 -48.16
N ALA A 260 27.85 21.97 -48.86
CA ALA A 260 26.85 21.99 -49.93
C ALA A 260 27.37 21.30 -51.21
N LYS A 261 26.48 20.62 -51.94
CA LYS A 261 26.41 20.66 -53.42
C LYS A 261 25.14 19.93 -53.94
N MET A 262 24.11 20.72 -54.21
CA MET A 262 23.44 20.85 -55.51
C MET A 262 23.40 19.61 -56.42
N VAL A 263 22.24 18.96 -56.55
CA VAL A 263 21.57 18.64 -57.84
C VAL A 263 20.06 18.52 -57.59
N MET A 264 19.28 19.35 -58.27
CA MET A 264 17.82 19.18 -58.39
C MET A 264 17.51 18.05 -59.38
N ALA A 265 16.63 17.12 -59.00
CA ALA A 265 15.90 16.28 -59.95
C ALA A 265 14.44 16.09 -59.49
N LYS A 266 13.54 16.57 -60.36
CA LYS A 266 12.07 16.53 -60.41
C LYS A 266 11.39 15.27 -59.86
N PRO A 267 10.17 15.38 -59.28
CA PRO A 267 9.27 14.24 -59.13
C PRO A 267 8.48 14.02 -60.42
N GLN A 268 8.49 12.80 -60.96
CA GLN A 268 7.53 12.35 -61.98
C GLN A 268 6.86 11.06 -61.52
N PHE A 269 5.56 11.20 -61.24
CA PHE A 269 4.44 10.29 -61.45
C PHE A 269 4.71 8.78 -61.64
N ILE A 270 4.09 8.00 -60.74
CA ILE A 270 3.66 6.60 -60.93
C ILE A 270 2.58 6.57 -62.03
N PRO A 271 2.53 5.54 -62.89
CA PRO A 271 1.48 4.53 -62.67
C PRO A 271 1.85 3.08 -63.02
N PHE A 272 1.13 2.17 -62.34
CA PHE A 272 0.99 0.70 -62.49
C PHE A 272 2.07 -0.20 -61.89
#